data_AF-A0A0L6UFK3-F1
#
_entry.id   AF-A0A0L6UFK3-F1
#
_cell.length_a   1.000
_cell.length_b   1.000
_cell.length_c   1.000
_cell.angle_alpha   90.00
_cell.angle_beta   90.00
_cell.angle_gamma   90.00
#
_symmetry.space_group_name_H-M   'P 1'
#
loop_
_entity.id
_entity.type
_entity.pdbx_description
1 polymer ?
#
loop_
_entity_poly.entity_id
_entity_poly.type
_entity_poly.pdbx_seq_one_letter_code
_entity_poly.pdbx_strand_id
1 'polypeptide(L)'
;MALGNHPSQIDGITNYGRLKFNTDLFKGEGPYELERRSVVTLLNSVPIPSQGNFLFTDHQFSVALEVLRKRPSIRSILSMPKIGKLMDNIDRWYQYWNTHAKIDLEILHHEGKLLRFPFVFPLFLLYVEMIISIIPFKKELPLGVELDYPQEMRNAINSYHKFNILMQTPPDNEESQSCIENQILFKERLFRSKTRPCAILWTFIEFWIKSHYTGFWSEVKEYSGFHACHAVKIFFNSIFTNGIETLNEKLRDHLPHE
;
A
#
# COMPACT_ATOMS: atom_id res chain seq x y z
N MET A 1 -9.12 32.56 -16.44
CA MET A 1 -9.91 31.42 -16.94
C MET A 1 -10.07 30.44 -15.79
N ALA A 2 -11.30 30.24 -15.32
CA ALA A 2 -11.61 29.33 -14.22
C ALA A 2 -11.68 27.90 -14.78
N LEU A 3 -10.84 27.00 -14.26
CA LEU A 3 -10.97 25.56 -14.51
C LEU A 3 -12.18 25.07 -13.71
N GLY A 4 -13.16 24.53 -14.43
CA GLY A 4 -14.44 24.09 -13.89
C GLY A 4 -14.28 22.99 -12.85
N ASN A 5 -15.01 23.15 -11.75
CA ASN A 5 -15.29 22.09 -10.79
C ASN A 5 -15.96 20.91 -11.51
N HIS A 6 -15.28 19.78 -11.65
CA HIS A 6 -15.89 18.54 -12.11
C HIS A 6 -16.22 17.63 -10.90
N PRO A 7 -17.50 17.35 -10.63
CA PRO A 7 -17.91 16.38 -9.63
C PRO A 7 -17.91 14.94 -10.18
N SER A 8 -17.84 13.98 -9.24
CA SER A 8 -18.16 12.54 -9.31
C SER A 8 -17.24 11.61 -10.12
N GLN A 9 -16.07 11.27 -9.54
CA GLN A 9 -15.35 10.00 -9.76
C GLN A 9 -15.58 8.97 -8.63
N ILE A 10 -16.43 9.29 -7.63
CA ILE A 10 -16.45 8.55 -6.36
C ILE A 10 -17.55 7.46 -6.29
N ASP A 11 -18.53 7.48 -7.19
CA ASP A 11 -19.67 6.53 -7.16
C ASP A 11 -19.45 5.26 -8.01
N GLY A 12 -18.25 5.06 -8.57
CA GLY A 12 -17.97 3.97 -9.51
C GLY A 12 -17.59 2.65 -8.86
N ILE A 13 -16.63 2.63 -7.93
CA ILE A 13 -15.92 1.39 -7.54
C ILE A 13 -16.91 0.27 -7.24
N THR A 14 -16.96 -0.71 -8.14
CA THR A 14 -17.66 -1.96 -7.93
C THR A 14 -17.16 -2.54 -6.61
N ASN A 15 -17.96 -2.40 -5.56
CA ASN A 15 -17.60 -2.83 -4.22
C ASN A 15 -17.58 -4.36 -4.27
N TYR A 16 -16.42 -4.95 -4.56
CA TYR A 16 -16.19 -6.40 -4.51
C TYR A 16 -16.36 -6.97 -3.07
N GLY A 17 -17.08 -6.29 -2.17
CA GLY A 17 -17.13 -6.59 -0.75
C GLY A 17 -15.78 -6.34 -0.07
N ARG A 18 -15.00 -5.35 -0.53
CA ARG A 18 -13.65 -5.09 -0.02
C ARG A 18 -13.66 -4.37 1.33
N LEU A 19 -12.57 -4.57 2.08
CA LEU A 19 -12.23 -3.72 3.22
C LEU A 19 -12.09 -2.28 2.75
N LYS A 20 -12.98 -1.41 3.24
CA LYS A 20 -12.93 0.01 2.92
C LYS A 20 -11.91 0.69 3.81
N PHE A 21 -10.88 1.27 3.23
CA PHE A 21 -9.97 2.16 3.97
C PHE A 21 -10.62 3.53 4.12
N ASN A 22 -11.41 3.71 5.19
CA ASN A 22 -12.12 4.96 5.49
C ASN A 22 -12.12 5.30 6.99
N THR A 23 -12.67 6.47 7.38
CA THR A 23 -12.72 6.86 8.80
C THR A 23 -13.49 5.86 9.66
N ASP A 24 -14.46 5.13 9.09
CA ASP A 24 -15.25 4.13 9.81
C ASP A 24 -14.44 2.90 10.22
N LEU A 25 -13.30 2.61 9.57
CA LEU A 25 -12.31 1.65 10.09
C LEU A 25 -11.75 2.06 11.44
N PHE A 26 -11.80 3.34 11.76
CA PHE A 26 -11.16 3.90 12.95
C PHE A 26 -12.20 4.51 13.91
N LYS A 27 -13.48 4.17 13.75
CA LYS A 27 -14.54 4.51 14.71
C LYS A 27 -14.82 3.32 15.65
N GLY A 28 -15.22 3.62 16.88
CA GLY A 28 -15.63 2.63 17.88
C GLY A 28 -14.88 2.78 19.21
N GLU A 29 -15.51 2.32 20.28
CA GLU A 29 -14.92 2.20 21.63
C GLU A 29 -14.14 0.89 21.73
N GLY A 30 -13.19 0.77 22.67
CA GLY A 30 -12.41 -0.46 22.88
C GLY A 30 -10.92 -0.23 23.14
N PRO A 31 -10.12 -1.31 23.26
CA PRO A 31 -8.74 -1.25 23.73
C PRO A 31 -7.77 -0.46 22.82
N TYR A 32 -8.20 -0.13 21.60
CA TYR A 32 -7.41 0.59 20.59
C TYR A 32 -8.01 1.96 20.21
N GLU A 33 -8.84 2.55 21.07
CA GLU A 33 -9.51 3.82 20.78
C GLU A 33 -8.54 4.99 20.55
N LEU A 34 -7.44 5.07 21.32
CA LEU A 34 -6.51 6.20 21.26
C LEU A 34 -5.68 6.19 19.96
N GLU A 35 -5.27 5.02 19.50
CA GLU A 35 -4.61 4.80 18.21
C GLU A 35 -5.57 5.11 17.05
N ARG A 36 -6.81 4.65 17.15
CA ARG A 36 -7.87 4.96 16.18
C ARG A 36 -8.13 6.47 16.08
N ARG A 37 -8.26 7.18 17.20
CA ARG A 37 -8.39 8.65 17.24
C ARG A 37 -7.22 9.36 16.57
N SER A 38 -6.00 8.85 16.72
CA SER A 38 -4.80 9.40 16.09
C SER A 38 -4.83 9.27 14.56
N VAL A 39 -5.32 8.14 14.05
CA VAL A 39 -5.53 7.93 12.61
C VAL A 39 -6.66 8.81 12.08
N VAL A 40 -7.79 8.87 12.77
CA VAL A 40 -8.89 9.79 12.42
C VAL A 40 -8.40 11.23 12.42
N THR A 41 -7.61 11.66 13.40
CA THR A 41 -7.04 13.01 13.46
C THR A 41 -6.09 13.28 12.29
N LEU A 42 -5.25 12.29 11.94
CA LEU A 42 -4.38 12.37 10.77
C LEU A 42 -5.22 12.50 9.49
N LEU A 43 -6.21 11.65 9.31
CA LEU A 43 -7.05 11.60 8.12
C LEU A 43 -7.95 12.84 7.99
N ASN A 44 -8.50 13.34 9.10
CA ASN A 44 -9.28 14.57 9.14
C ASN A 44 -8.40 15.82 8.95
N SER A 45 -7.08 15.73 9.15
CA SER A 45 -6.16 16.82 8.82
C SER A 45 -5.87 16.94 7.33
N VAL A 46 -6.27 15.94 6.54
CA VAL A 46 -6.23 15.94 5.09
C VAL A 46 -7.57 16.51 4.58
N PRO A 47 -7.59 17.29 3.47
CA PRO A 47 -8.84 17.77 2.89
C PRO A 47 -9.82 16.60 2.67
N ILE A 48 -11.00 16.70 3.29
CA ILE A 48 -12.02 15.67 3.28
C ILE A 48 -12.55 15.52 1.85
N PRO A 49 -12.45 14.33 1.21
CA PRO A 49 -13.22 14.06 0.01
C PRO A 49 -14.72 14.13 0.37
N SER A 50 -15.54 14.68 -0.51
CA SER A 50 -16.97 14.94 -0.28
C SER A 50 -17.83 13.72 0.04
N GLN A 51 -17.27 12.50 -0.03
CA GLN A 51 -17.94 11.24 0.30
C GLN A 51 -17.00 10.32 1.09
N GLY A 52 -17.55 9.58 2.05
CA GLY A 52 -16.87 8.85 3.15
C GLY A 52 -15.95 7.68 2.79
N ASN A 53 -15.36 7.65 1.60
CA ASN A 53 -14.23 6.80 1.25
C ASN A 53 -13.00 7.70 1.10
N PHE A 54 -11.81 7.29 1.58
CA PHE A 54 -10.59 8.04 1.25
C PHE A 54 -10.27 7.83 -0.22
N LEU A 55 -10.93 8.55 -1.11
CA LEU A 55 -10.54 8.60 -2.51
C LEU A 55 -9.89 9.95 -2.71
N PHE A 56 -8.57 9.97 -2.60
CA PHE A 56 -7.84 11.18 -2.94
C PHE A 56 -7.69 11.28 -4.43
N THR A 57 -7.92 12.47 -4.99
CA THR A 57 -7.30 12.89 -6.25
C THR A 57 -5.82 13.18 -6.03
N ASP A 58 -5.03 13.30 -7.11
CA ASP A 58 -3.61 13.69 -7.01
C ASP A 58 -3.41 14.95 -6.17
N HIS A 59 -4.24 15.97 -6.40
CA HIS A 59 -4.16 17.24 -5.70
C HIS A 59 -4.46 17.07 -4.20
N GLN A 60 -5.52 16.37 -3.84
CA GLN A 60 -5.88 16.14 -2.44
C GLN A 60 -4.81 15.32 -1.72
N PHE A 61 -4.22 14.33 -2.39
CA PHE A 61 -3.14 13.55 -1.83
C PHE A 61 -1.89 14.40 -1.62
N SER A 62 -1.50 15.23 -2.59
CA SER A 62 -0.36 16.15 -2.45
C SER A 62 -0.55 17.13 -1.30
N VAL A 63 -1.75 17.68 -1.13
CA VAL A 63 -2.09 18.53 0.04
C VAL A 63 -2.00 17.73 1.35
N ALA A 64 -2.46 16.48 1.36
CA ALA A 64 -2.31 15.57 2.51
C ALA A 64 -0.85 15.43 2.96
N LEU A 65 0.03 15.19 1.98
CA LEU A 65 1.45 15.02 2.22
C LEU A 65 2.11 16.30 2.73
N GLU A 66 1.70 17.47 2.23
CA GLU A 66 2.20 18.74 2.73
C GLU A 66 1.81 18.99 4.19
N VAL A 67 0.56 18.69 4.56
CA VAL A 67 0.11 18.79 5.96
C VAL A 67 0.92 17.87 6.86
N LEU A 68 1.17 16.64 6.40
CA LEU A 68 2.00 15.67 7.12
C LEU A 68 3.45 16.14 7.29
N ARG A 69 4.06 16.71 6.25
CA ARG A 69 5.42 17.28 6.32
C ARG A 69 5.53 18.36 7.39
N LYS A 70 4.46 19.15 7.59
CA LYS A 70 4.40 20.22 8.59
C LYS A 70 4.14 19.70 10.02
N ARG A 71 3.88 18.39 10.22
CA ARG A 71 3.57 17.78 11.52
C ARG A 71 4.57 16.67 11.90
N PRO A 72 5.80 17.03 12.32
CA PRO A 72 6.88 16.07 12.60
C PRO A 72 6.62 15.15 13.82
N SER A 73 5.58 15.42 14.61
CA SER A 73 5.19 14.58 15.76
C SER A 73 4.57 13.24 15.37
N ILE A 74 4.07 13.10 14.14
CA ILE A 74 3.50 11.85 13.63
C ILE A 74 4.64 10.97 13.12
N ARG A 75 5.30 10.26 14.04
CA ARG A 75 6.29 9.22 13.72
C ARG A 75 5.63 7.85 13.80
N SER A 76 5.15 7.31 12.68
CA SER A 76 4.80 5.89 12.62
C SER A 76 6.03 5.08 12.24
N ILE A 77 6.58 4.37 13.23
CA ILE A 77 7.61 3.36 13.02
C ILE A 77 6.89 2.03 12.82
N LEU A 78 7.03 1.46 11.62
CA LEU A 78 6.59 0.10 11.35
C LEU A 78 7.41 -0.86 12.24
N SER A 79 6.74 -1.46 13.23
CA SER A 79 7.38 -2.24 14.30
C SER A 79 7.02 -3.72 14.20
N MET A 80 7.93 -4.59 14.67
CA MET A 80 7.70 -6.03 14.69
C MET A 80 6.45 -6.44 15.49
N PRO A 81 6.12 -5.83 16.64
CA PRO A 81 4.87 -6.15 17.34
C PRO A 81 3.61 -5.92 16.49
N LYS A 82 3.55 -4.82 15.73
CA LYS A 82 2.40 -4.53 14.85
C LYS A 82 2.38 -5.42 13.60
N ILE A 83 3.54 -5.76 13.06
CA ILE A 83 3.65 -6.81 12.03
C ILE A 83 3.16 -8.15 12.59
N GLY A 84 3.50 -8.49 13.84
CA GLY A 84 3.01 -9.68 14.53
C GLY A 84 1.50 -9.78 14.50
N LYS A 85 0.78 -8.69 14.77
CA LYS A 85 -0.69 -8.65 14.70
C LYS A 85 -1.24 -9.04 13.33
N LEU A 86 -0.60 -8.62 12.23
CA LEU A 86 -0.95 -9.09 10.88
C LEU A 86 -0.70 -10.59 10.75
N MET A 87 0.50 -11.03 11.15
CA MET A 87 0.93 -12.42 11.00
C MET A 87 0.09 -13.40 11.82
N ASP A 88 -0.38 -13.00 13.01
CA ASP A 88 -1.26 -13.80 13.87
C ASP A 88 -2.64 -14.07 13.22
N ASN A 89 -3.00 -13.32 12.17
CA ASN A 89 -4.26 -13.47 11.41
C ASN A 89 -4.01 -13.78 9.93
N ILE A 90 -2.81 -14.25 9.58
CA ILE A 90 -2.40 -14.34 8.17
C ILE A 90 -3.29 -15.26 7.33
N ASP A 91 -3.76 -16.37 7.89
CA ASP A 91 -4.62 -17.33 7.18
C ASP A 91 -5.92 -16.68 6.73
N ARG A 92 -6.52 -15.84 7.59
CA ARG A 92 -7.73 -15.06 7.27
C ARG A 92 -7.47 -14.02 6.19
N TRP A 93 -6.31 -13.38 6.22
CA TRP A 93 -5.90 -12.45 5.16
C TRP A 93 -5.71 -13.16 3.82
N TYR A 94 -5.10 -14.35 3.81
CA TYR A 94 -4.97 -15.16 2.61
C TYR A 94 -6.32 -15.61 2.07
N GLN A 95 -7.24 -16.06 2.93
CA GLN A 95 -8.61 -16.38 2.53
C GLN A 95 -9.33 -15.17 1.93
N TYR A 96 -9.18 -13.99 2.55
CA TYR A 96 -9.76 -12.74 2.06
C TYR A 96 -9.23 -12.40 0.66
N TRP A 97 -7.92 -12.40 0.46
CA TRP A 97 -7.33 -12.11 -0.84
C TRP A 97 -7.70 -13.17 -1.89
N ASN A 98 -7.75 -14.45 -1.51
CA ASN A 98 -8.19 -15.51 -2.42
C ASN A 98 -9.62 -15.28 -2.90
N THR A 99 -10.52 -14.91 -1.97
CA THR A 99 -11.94 -14.67 -2.25
C THR A 99 -12.15 -13.42 -3.11
N HIS A 100 -11.55 -12.30 -2.73
CA HIS A 100 -11.85 -11.00 -3.32
C HIS A 100 -10.95 -10.64 -4.51
N ALA A 101 -9.67 -10.99 -4.47
CA ALA A 101 -8.75 -10.75 -5.57
C ALA A 101 -8.74 -11.90 -6.59
N LYS A 102 -9.43 -13.01 -6.29
CA LYS A 102 -9.46 -14.23 -7.13
C LYS A 102 -8.05 -14.74 -7.45
N ILE A 103 -7.17 -14.67 -6.46
CA ILE A 103 -5.79 -15.11 -6.54
C ILE A 103 -5.69 -16.44 -5.84
N ASP A 104 -4.93 -17.38 -6.38
CA ASP A 104 -4.60 -18.59 -5.67
C ASP A 104 -3.27 -18.39 -4.93
N LEU A 105 -3.34 -17.90 -3.69
CA LEU A 105 -2.16 -17.69 -2.86
C LEU A 105 -1.57 -19.02 -2.34
N GLU A 106 -2.29 -20.15 -2.44
CA GLU A 106 -1.76 -21.45 -2.00
C GLU A 106 -0.58 -21.87 -2.89
N ILE A 107 -0.66 -21.58 -4.20
CA ILE A 107 0.43 -21.76 -5.16
C ILE A 107 1.67 -20.96 -4.71
N LEU A 108 1.48 -19.74 -4.22
CA LEU A 108 2.58 -18.85 -3.80
C LEU A 108 3.21 -19.28 -2.49
N HIS A 109 2.45 -19.91 -1.61
CA HIS A 109 2.95 -20.46 -0.36
C HIS A 109 3.88 -21.67 -0.59
N HIS A 110 3.68 -22.41 -1.69
CA HIS A 110 4.49 -23.57 -2.07
C HIS A 110 5.70 -23.22 -2.95
N GLU A 111 5.59 -22.20 -3.81
CA GLU A 111 6.64 -21.87 -4.78
C GLU A 111 7.80 -21.02 -4.22
N GLY A 112 7.79 -20.60 -2.96
CA GLY A 112 8.96 -19.87 -2.48
C GLY A 112 8.99 -19.38 -1.06
N LYS A 113 9.95 -19.92 -0.31
CA LYS A 113 10.74 -19.14 0.67
C LYS A 113 11.56 -18.08 -0.08
N LEU A 114 10.89 -17.16 -0.78
CA LEU A 114 11.50 -16.23 -1.73
C LEU A 114 12.28 -15.10 -1.06
N LEU A 115 12.09 -14.89 0.25
CA LEU A 115 12.90 -13.99 1.07
C LEU A 115 13.15 -14.58 2.46
N ARG A 116 14.27 -14.16 3.07
CA ARG A 116 14.63 -14.44 4.47
C ARG A 116 13.58 -13.97 5.50
N PHE A 117 12.60 -13.17 5.08
CA PHE A 117 11.64 -12.49 5.95
C PHE A 117 10.20 -12.85 5.52
N PRO A 118 9.55 -13.82 6.20
CA PRO A 118 8.23 -14.31 5.79
C PRO A 118 7.12 -13.26 5.88
N PHE A 119 7.31 -12.23 6.71
CA PHE A 119 6.33 -11.14 6.85
C PHE A 119 6.26 -10.19 5.66
N VAL A 120 7.28 -10.16 4.78
CA VAL A 120 7.40 -9.11 3.76
C VAL A 120 6.31 -9.24 2.72
N PHE A 121 6.01 -10.47 2.27
CA PHE A 121 5.02 -10.68 1.22
C PHE A 121 3.59 -10.31 1.67
N PRO A 122 3.07 -10.80 2.81
CA PRO A 122 1.77 -10.37 3.32
C PRO A 122 1.67 -8.87 3.53
N LEU A 123 2.72 -8.28 4.13
CA LEU A 123 2.73 -6.86 4.44
C LEU A 123 2.76 -6.01 3.16
N PHE A 124 3.48 -6.47 2.14
CA PHE A 124 3.47 -5.86 0.81
C PHE A 124 2.08 -5.88 0.18
N LEU A 125 1.39 -7.03 0.19
CA LEU A 125 0.02 -7.13 -0.35
C LEU A 125 -0.96 -6.22 0.38
N LEU A 126 -0.89 -6.16 1.70
CA LEU A 126 -1.72 -5.24 2.49
C LEU A 126 -1.44 -3.77 2.14
N TYR A 127 -0.19 -3.40 1.91
CA TYR A 127 0.14 -2.04 1.50
C TYR A 127 -0.34 -1.72 0.09
N VAL A 128 -0.26 -2.68 -0.84
CA VAL A 128 -0.86 -2.53 -2.18
C VAL A 128 -2.37 -2.32 -2.05
N GLU A 129 -3.06 -3.15 -1.28
CA GLU A 129 -4.49 -3.00 -0.98
C GLU A 129 -4.80 -1.59 -0.43
N MET A 130 -4.03 -1.12 0.55
CA MET A 130 -4.19 0.23 1.10
C MET A 130 -4.01 1.31 0.03
N ILE A 131 -2.97 1.22 -0.79
CA ILE A 131 -2.65 2.22 -1.81
C ILE A 131 -3.76 2.28 -2.86
N ILE A 132 -4.14 1.15 -3.45
CA ILE A 132 -5.17 1.11 -4.51
C ILE A 132 -6.58 1.38 -3.97
N SER A 133 -6.80 1.25 -2.66
CA SER A 133 -8.06 1.66 -2.02
C SER A 133 -8.12 3.15 -1.76
N ILE A 134 -7.02 3.75 -1.31
CA ILE A 134 -6.95 5.17 -0.94
C ILE A 134 -6.79 6.07 -2.17
N ILE A 135 -6.17 5.52 -3.20
CA ILE A 135 -5.84 6.18 -4.45
C ILE A 135 -6.29 5.19 -5.53
N PRO A 136 -7.56 5.18 -5.94
CA PRO A 136 -8.08 4.18 -6.86
C PRO A 136 -8.04 4.64 -8.33
N PHE A 137 -7.01 5.37 -8.75
CA PHE A 137 -6.93 5.91 -10.11
C PHE A 137 -5.50 5.94 -10.66
N LYS A 138 -5.33 5.55 -11.94
CA LYS A 138 -4.07 5.72 -12.68
C LYS A 138 -4.21 6.91 -13.60
N LYS A 139 -3.28 7.87 -13.55
CA LYS A 139 -3.26 9.00 -14.49
C LYS A 139 -3.18 8.55 -15.96
N GLU A 140 -2.63 7.36 -16.20
CA GLU A 140 -2.50 6.77 -17.52
C GLU A 140 -3.81 6.16 -18.06
N LEU A 141 -4.81 5.95 -17.20
CA LEU A 141 -6.09 5.41 -17.61
C LEU A 141 -7.06 6.54 -18.02
N PRO A 142 -7.92 6.31 -19.03
CA PRO A 142 -8.96 7.26 -19.39
C PRO A 142 -9.86 7.60 -18.20
N LEU A 143 -10.36 8.84 -18.18
CA LEU A 143 -11.34 9.30 -17.20
C LEU A 143 -12.58 8.38 -17.23
N GLY A 144 -12.90 7.77 -16.09
CA GLY A 144 -14.07 6.87 -15.93
C GLY A 144 -13.75 5.38 -15.96
N VAL A 145 -12.49 4.97 -16.14
CA VAL A 145 -12.07 3.58 -15.98
C VAL A 145 -11.74 3.29 -14.51
N GLU A 146 -12.50 2.38 -13.91
CA GLU A 146 -12.20 1.84 -12.58
C GLU A 146 -10.97 0.94 -12.61
N LEU A 147 -10.21 0.93 -11.52
CA LEU A 147 -9.17 -0.07 -11.33
C LEU A 147 -9.79 -1.46 -11.19
N ASP A 148 -9.35 -2.37 -12.06
CA ASP A 148 -9.62 -3.79 -11.92
C ASP A 148 -8.82 -4.33 -10.73
N TYR A 149 -9.47 -4.37 -9.56
CA TYR A 149 -8.85 -4.78 -8.30
C TYR A 149 -8.15 -6.16 -8.38
N PRO A 150 -8.83 -7.24 -8.83
CA PRO A 150 -8.17 -8.52 -9.06
C PRO A 150 -6.90 -8.40 -9.91
N GLN A 151 -6.96 -7.64 -11.01
CA GLN A 151 -5.80 -7.47 -11.88
C GLN A 151 -4.66 -6.69 -11.21
N GLU A 152 -4.97 -5.65 -10.43
CA GLU A 152 -3.95 -4.89 -9.69
C GLU A 152 -3.23 -5.73 -8.64
N MET A 153 -3.97 -6.59 -7.94
CA MET A 153 -3.38 -7.52 -6.97
C MET A 153 -2.51 -8.57 -7.65
N ARG A 154 -2.92 -9.10 -8.83
CA ARG A 154 -2.06 -9.98 -9.65
C ARG A 154 -0.79 -9.26 -10.13
N ASN A 155 -0.92 -8.01 -10.57
CA ASN A 155 0.23 -7.19 -10.98
C ASN A 155 1.22 -7.01 -9.83
N ALA A 156 0.74 -6.77 -8.60
CA ALA A 156 1.57 -6.68 -7.42
C ALA A 156 2.33 -7.97 -7.12
N ILE A 157 1.66 -9.12 -7.20
CA ILE A 157 2.29 -10.43 -7.00
C ILE A 157 3.37 -10.68 -8.06
N ASN A 158 3.05 -10.47 -9.33
CA ASN A 158 4.01 -10.61 -10.43
C ASN A 158 5.22 -9.67 -10.23
N SER A 159 4.97 -8.43 -9.80
CA SER A 159 6.03 -7.47 -9.46
C SER A 159 6.91 -7.97 -8.30
N TYR A 160 6.31 -8.59 -7.28
CA TYR A 160 7.05 -9.17 -6.16
C TYR A 160 7.95 -10.33 -6.61
N HIS A 161 7.43 -11.25 -7.43
CA HIS A 161 8.22 -12.35 -8.01
C HIS A 161 9.34 -11.84 -8.90
N LYS A 162 9.03 -10.91 -9.81
CA LYS A 162 10.02 -10.30 -10.69
C LYS A 162 11.14 -9.65 -9.88
N PHE A 163 10.80 -8.92 -8.82
CA PHE A 163 11.79 -8.33 -7.93
C PHE A 163 12.67 -9.39 -7.28
N ASN A 164 12.09 -10.48 -6.76
CA ASN A 164 12.87 -11.55 -6.14
C ASN A 164 13.83 -12.23 -7.13
N ILE A 165 13.38 -12.50 -8.36
CA ILE A 165 14.22 -13.04 -9.44
C ILE A 165 15.37 -12.08 -9.74
N LEU A 166 15.07 -10.78 -9.87
CA LEU A 166 16.09 -9.73 -10.06
C LEU A 166 17.08 -9.67 -8.90
N MET A 167 16.67 -9.94 -7.66
CA MET A 167 17.58 -9.96 -6.51
C MET A 167 18.50 -11.18 -6.49
N GLN A 168 18.07 -12.30 -7.07
CA GLN A 168 18.84 -13.56 -7.08
C GLN A 168 19.70 -13.74 -8.33
N THR A 169 19.35 -13.10 -9.43
CA THR A 169 20.03 -13.24 -10.73
C THR A 169 21.05 -12.09 -10.91
N PRO A 170 22.27 -12.35 -11.42
CA PRO A 170 23.16 -11.27 -11.85
C PRO A 170 22.52 -10.45 -13.00
N PRO A 171 22.89 -9.17 -13.16
CA PRO A 171 22.40 -8.37 -14.29
C PRO A 171 22.85 -9.04 -15.60
N ASP A 172 21.93 -9.20 -16.54
CA ASP A 172 22.26 -9.69 -17.88
C ASP A 172 22.82 -8.53 -18.73
N ASN A 173 23.74 -8.83 -19.65
CA ASN A 173 24.37 -7.83 -20.52
C ASN A 173 23.39 -7.23 -21.55
N GLU A 174 22.21 -7.85 -21.72
CA GLU A 174 21.15 -7.40 -22.62
C GLU A 174 20.10 -6.50 -21.93
N GLU A 175 20.16 -6.32 -20.60
CA GLU A 175 19.25 -5.42 -19.91
C GLU A 175 19.60 -3.94 -20.18
N SER A 176 18.58 -3.07 -20.18
CA SER A 176 18.84 -1.64 -20.29
C SER A 176 19.69 -1.16 -19.11
N GLN A 177 20.62 -0.24 -19.37
CA GLN A 177 21.48 0.37 -18.34
C GLN A 177 20.66 0.89 -17.13
N SER A 178 19.49 1.46 -17.39
CA SER A 178 18.55 1.92 -16.35
C SER A 178 17.97 0.77 -15.51
N CYS A 179 17.78 -0.42 -16.07
CA CYS A 179 17.30 -1.59 -15.34
C CYS A 179 18.38 -2.11 -14.39
N ILE A 180 19.61 -2.25 -14.90
CA ILE A 180 20.79 -2.67 -14.15
C ILE A 180 21.06 -1.73 -12.97
N GLU A 181 21.05 -0.40 -13.21
CA GLU A 181 21.24 0.60 -12.16
C GLU A 181 20.17 0.50 -11.06
N ASN A 182 18.90 0.33 -11.44
CA ASN A 182 17.83 0.14 -10.47
C ASN A 182 18.03 -1.16 -9.67
N GLN A 183 18.40 -2.26 -10.33
CA GLN A 183 18.66 -3.55 -9.69
C GLN A 183 19.80 -3.45 -8.66
N ILE A 184 20.92 -2.81 -9.02
CA ILE A 184 22.06 -2.58 -8.11
C ILE A 184 21.60 -1.76 -6.90
N LEU A 185 20.91 -0.64 -7.13
CA LEU A 185 20.43 0.23 -6.06
C LEU A 185 19.46 -0.49 -5.11
N PHE A 186 18.61 -1.38 -5.63
CA PHE A 186 17.71 -2.19 -4.83
C PHE A 186 18.44 -3.28 -4.04
N LYS A 187 19.42 -3.96 -4.64
CA LYS A 187 20.29 -4.93 -3.96
C LYS A 187 21.06 -4.29 -2.80
N GLU A 188 21.68 -3.13 -3.04
CA GLU A 188 22.39 -2.38 -2.00
C GLU A 188 21.46 -1.95 -0.86
N ARG A 189 20.27 -1.47 -1.19
CA ARG A 189 19.25 -1.08 -0.20
C ARG A 189 18.83 -2.27 0.66
N LEU A 190 18.51 -3.39 0.05
CA LEU A 190 18.09 -4.59 0.77
C LEU A 190 19.22 -5.10 1.67
N PHE A 191 20.47 -5.07 1.19
CA PHE A 191 21.65 -5.44 1.96
C PHE A 191 21.90 -4.50 3.15
N ARG A 192 21.66 -3.20 3.01
CA ARG A 192 21.77 -2.23 4.13
C ARG A 192 20.60 -2.32 5.11
N SER A 193 19.46 -2.85 4.66
CA SER A 193 18.20 -2.89 5.42
C SER A 193 18.03 -4.16 6.25
N LYS A 194 19.07 -4.98 6.43
CA LYS A 194 19.07 -6.35 7.02
C LYS A 194 18.24 -6.56 8.29
N THR A 195 17.85 -5.51 9.02
CA THR A 195 17.08 -5.60 10.26
C THR A 195 15.93 -4.59 10.37
N ARG A 196 15.63 -3.81 9.33
CA ARG A 196 14.60 -2.75 9.38
C ARG A 196 13.39 -3.13 8.52
N PRO A 197 12.30 -3.67 9.11
CA PRO A 197 11.11 -4.09 8.37
C PRO A 197 10.56 -3.03 7.42
N CYS A 198 10.52 -1.78 7.88
CA CYS A 198 10.08 -0.63 7.09
C CYS A 198 10.92 -0.46 5.81
N ALA A 199 12.25 -0.48 5.92
CA ALA A 199 13.13 -0.26 4.79
C ALA A 199 13.06 -1.41 3.78
N ILE A 200 12.94 -2.66 4.28
CA ILE A 200 12.74 -3.84 3.45
C ILE A 200 11.41 -3.72 2.70
N LEU A 201 10.30 -3.51 3.40
CA LEU A 201 8.97 -3.39 2.80
C LEU A 201 8.92 -2.30 1.72
N TRP A 202 9.37 -1.09 2.05
CA TRP A 202 9.30 0.05 1.13
C TRP A 202 10.14 -0.14 -0.11
N THR A 203 11.17 -0.98 -0.07
CA THR A 203 11.93 -1.36 -1.27
C THR A 203 11.03 -2.08 -2.29
N PHE A 204 10.17 -3.01 -1.85
CA PHE A 204 9.21 -3.70 -2.73
C PHE A 204 8.10 -2.77 -3.20
N ILE A 205 7.57 -1.93 -2.30
CA ILE A 205 6.49 -0.99 -2.64
C ILE A 205 6.98 0.03 -3.67
N GLU A 206 8.17 0.61 -3.49
CA GLU A 206 8.75 1.57 -4.45
C GLU A 206 8.95 0.93 -5.83
N PHE A 207 9.40 -0.33 -5.87
CA PHE A 207 9.52 -1.07 -7.13
C PHE A 207 8.16 -1.24 -7.82
N TRP A 208 7.15 -1.71 -7.09
CA TRP A 208 5.80 -1.91 -7.65
C TRP A 208 5.16 -0.59 -8.11
N ILE A 209 5.19 0.46 -7.28
CA ILE A 209 4.65 1.79 -7.64
C ILE A 209 5.34 2.32 -8.90
N LYS A 210 6.67 2.21 -8.98
CA LYS A 210 7.45 2.68 -10.13
C LYS A 210 7.09 1.93 -11.42
N SER A 211 6.72 0.65 -11.33
CA SER A 211 6.39 -0.19 -12.49
C SER A 211 4.93 -0.14 -12.91
N HIS A 212 4.00 0.03 -11.97
CA HIS A 212 2.57 -0.15 -12.21
C HIS A 212 1.71 1.06 -11.87
N TYR A 213 2.29 2.07 -11.22
CA TYR A 213 1.59 3.24 -10.69
C TYR A 213 2.40 4.53 -10.95
N THR A 214 2.83 4.71 -12.20
CA THR A 214 3.80 5.73 -12.62
C THR A 214 3.32 7.17 -12.39
N GLY A 215 2.03 7.43 -12.57
CA GLY A 215 1.41 8.72 -12.31
C GLY A 215 1.52 9.10 -10.84
N PHE A 216 1.20 8.15 -9.95
CA PHE A 216 1.41 8.31 -8.52
C PHE A 216 2.88 8.46 -8.17
N TRP A 217 3.76 7.62 -8.75
CA TRP A 217 5.21 7.72 -8.54
C TRP A 217 5.75 9.12 -8.82
N SER A 218 5.27 9.76 -9.88
CA SER A 218 5.72 11.10 -10.27
C SER A 218 5.45 12.16 -9.20
N GLU A 219 4.36 12.01 -8.44
CA GLU A 219 3.96 12.90 -7.34
C GLU A 219 4.66 12.58 -6.03
N VAL A 220 4.87 11.28 -5.76
CA VAL A 220 5.37 10.84 -4.46
C VAL A 220 6.88 10.70 -4.39
N LYS A 221 7.58 10.71 -5.51
CA LYS A 221 9.04 10.59 -5.50
C LYS A 221 9.71 11.81 -4.85
N GLU A 222 10.81 11.57 -4.15
CA GLU A 222 11.67 12.64 -3.64
C GLU A 222 12.33 13.41 -4.79
N TYR A 223 12.95 14.55 -4.49
CA TYR A 223 13.64 15.38 -5.48
C TYR A 223 14.70 14.60 -6.27
N SER A 224 15.36 13.62 -5.63
CA SER A 224 16.32 12.72 -6.26
C SER A 224 15.66 11.72 -7.23
N GLY A 225 14.34 11.51 -7.14
CA GLY A 225 13.57 10.62 -8.00
C GLY A 225 13.70 9.13 -7.68
N PHE A 226 14.47 8.76 -6.64
CA PHE A 226 14.80 7.36 -6.35
C PHE A 226 13.97 6.71 -5.23
N HIS A 227 13.24 7.52 -4.46
CA HIS A 227 12.53 7.10 -3.25
C HIS A 227 11.13 7.70 -3.21
N ALA A 228 10.18 6.97 -2.62
CA ALA A 228 8.95 7.60 -2.16
C ALA A 228 9.29 8.55 -1.01
N CYS A 229 8.71 9.74 -1.04
CA CYS A 229 9.00 10.78 -0.07
C CYS A 229 8.57 10.34 1.33
N HIS A 230 9.37 10.77 2.31
CA HIS A 230 9.19 10.39 3.71
C HIS A 230 7.74 10.56 4.23
N ALA A 231 7.03 11.58 3.76
CA ALA A 231 5.63 11.84 4.13
C ALA A 231 4.68 10.72 3.70
N VAL A 232 4.87 10.15 2.51
CA VAL A 232 4.06 9.03 1.99
C VAL A 232 4.30 7.79 2.85
N LYS A 233 5.56 7.55 3.20
CA LYS A 233 5.93 6.44 4.07
C LYS A 233 5.27 6.57 5.44
N ILE A 234 5.35 7.76 6.04
CA ILE A 234 4.66 8.05 7.31
C ILE A 234 3.16 7.82 7.18
N PHE A 235 2.51 8.30 6.11
CA PHE A 235 1.07 8.20 5.94
C PHE A 235 0.60 6.74 5.98
N PHE A 236 1.09 5.89 5.06
CA PHE A 236 0.66 4.50 4.98
C PHE A 236 1.13 3.67 6.19
N ASN A 237 2.33 3.93 6.72
CA ASN A 237 2.76 3.29 7.97
C ASN A 237 1.86 3.68 9.14
N SER A 238 1.35 4.92 9.20
CA SER A 238 0.46 5.35 10.28
C SER A 238 -0.89 4.64 10.21
N ILE A 239 -1.43 4.46 9.00
CA ILE A 239 -2.66 3.68 8.78
C ILE A 239 -2.45 2.23 9.22
N PHE A 240 -1.36 1.59 8.80
CA PHE A 240 -1.06 0.21 9.19
C PHE A 240 -0.89 0.06 10.71
N THR A 241 0.05 0.80 11.31
CA THR A 241 0.45 0.67 12.72
C THR A 241 -0.73 0.83 13.67
N ASN A 242 -1.66 1.72 13.34
CA ASN A 242 -2.79 2.05 14.19
C ASN A 242 -4.10 1.37 13.73
N GLY A 243 -4.12 0.74 12.56
CA GLY A 243 -5.31 0.15 11.96
C GLY A 243 -5.34 -1.37 11.91
N ILE A 244 -4.19 -2.04 12.00
CA ILE A 244 -4.09 -3.48 11.73
C ILE A 244 -5.00 -4.33 12.63
N GLU A 245 -5.12 -3.99 13.91
CA GLU A 245 -5.97 -4.74 14.84
C GLU A 245 -7.46 -4.61 14.46
N THR A 246 -7.91 -3.40 14.08
CA THR A 246 -9.30 -3.20 13.63
C THR A 246 -9.55 -3.80 12.25
N LEU A 247 -8.55 -3.80 11.35
CA LEU A 247 -8.64 -4.50 10.07
C LEU A 247 -8.82 -6.01 10.29
N ASN A 248 -8.07 -6.60 11.24
CA ASN A 248 -8.21 -8.00 11.61
C ASN A 248 -9.59 -8.33 12.20
N GLU A 249 -10.18 -7.44 12.98
CA GLU A 249 -11.54 -7.60 13.50
C GLU A 249 -12.57 -7.61 12.36
N LYS A 250 -12.48 -6.62 11.47
CA LYS A 250 -13.43 -6.44 10.36
C LYS A 250 -13.31 -7.48 9.26
N LEU A 251 -12.15 -8.13 9.10
CA LEU A 251 -11.97 -9.24 8.15
C LEU A 251 -13.08 -10.30 8.26
N ARG A 252 -13.60 -10.54 9.47
CA ARG A 252 -14.68 -11.50 9.73
C ARG A 252 -15.96 -11.19 8.97
N ASP A 253 -16.25 -9.92 8.74
CA ASP A 253 -17.44 -9.46 8.01
C ASP A 253 -17.31 -9.72 6.49
N HIS A 254 -16.11 -10.06 6.03
CA HIS A 254 -15.76 -10.24 4.62
C HIS A 254 -15.42 -11.70 4.28
N LEU A 255 -15.43 -12.61 5.24
CA LEU A 255 -15.19 -14.03 5.04
C LEU A 255 -16.51 -14.81 5.17
N PRO A 256 -16.67 -15.95 4.47
CA PRO A 256 -17.81 -16.83 4.70
C PRO A 256 -17.87 -17.21 6.18
N HIS A 257 -19.07 -17.16 6.77
CA HIS A 257 -19.27 -17.47 8.19
C HIS A 257 -18.73 -18.87 8.50
N GLU A 258 -17.80 -18.95 9.47
CA GLU A 258 -17.33 -20.20 10.10
C GLU A 258 -18.49 -20.92 10.80
#